data_AF-A0A0R3FMW8-F1
#
_entry.id   AF-A0A0R3FMW8-F1
#
_cell.length_a   1.000
_cell.length_b   1.000
_cell.length_c   1.000
_cell.angle_alpha   90.00
_cell.angle_beta   90.00
_cell.angle_gamma   90.00
#
_symmetry.space_group_name_H-M   'P 1'
#
loop_
_entity.id
_entity.type
_entity.pdbx_description
1 polymer ?
#
loop_
_entity_poly.entity_id
_entity_poly.type
_entity_poly.pdbx_seq_one_letter_code
_entity_poly.pdbx_strand_id
1 'polypeptide(L)'
;MKLGLTVLSPMHDSTRVPTAFARLECSCGDVHDLWTEDGRICERQILDAGDRHMQPCPVAKIYPRGNADDSHRWYIEFATPSCGTVHRTRIDTTDADRSCGYNRAEHLRQHVKTDDRGSVYDRCYGWREDSESLNNTLDRTLYGGRMIAFAAVRQLTVMLGFALGRNAIAAYLHRRRHPEERTA
;
A
#
# COMPACT_ATOMS: atom_id res chain seq x y z
N MET A 1 3.67 -9.09 -6.26
CA MET A 1 4.77 -8.42 -6.99
C MET A 1 5.27 -9.20 -8.20
N LYS A 2 5.63 -10.49 -8.10
CA LYS A 2 6.24 -11.24 -9.23
C LYS A 2 5.37 -11.38 -10.49
N LEU A 3 4.05 -11.27 -10.38
CA LEU A 3 3.11 -11.27 -11.51
C LEU A 3 2.93 -9.89 -12.16
N GLY A 4 3.83 -8.94 -11.92
CA GLY A 4 3.67 -7.55 -12.41
C GLY A 4 2.57 -6.77 -11.71
N LEU A 5 1.99 -7.32 -10.64
CA LEU A 5 0.92 -6.67 -9.87
C LEU A 5 1.49 -5.64 -8.91
N THR A 6 0.80 -4.50 -8.88
CA THR A 6 0.90 -3.52 -7.81
C THR A 6 0.11 -4.00 -6.59
N VAL A 7 0.73 -3.93 -5.41
CA VAL A 7 0.17 -4.41 -4.15
C VAL A 7 0.04 -3.24 -3.19
N LEU A 8 -1.16 -3.10 -2.66
CA LEU A 8 -1.47 -2.17 -1.59
C LEU A 8 -1.81 -2.99 -0.33
N SER A 9 -1.15 -2.66 0.78
CA SER A 9 -1.34 -3.34 2.07
C SER A 9 -1.32 -2.32 3.20
N PRO A 10 -2.02 -2.55 4.32
CA PRO A 10 -2.03 -1.64 5.46
C PRO A 10 -0.71 -1.73 6.23
N MET A 11 -0.25 -0.60 6.81
CA MET A 11 0.93 -0.61 7.68
C MET A 11 0.64 -1.43 8.95
N HIS A 12 1.62 -2.20 9.42
CA HIS A 12 1.55 -2.94 10.68
C HIS A 12 2.79 -2.64 11.53
N ASP A 13 2.79 -3.07 12.78
CA ASP A 13 3.74 -2.56 13.78
C ASP A 13 5.22 -2.82 13.45
N SER A 14 5.57 -3.95 12.82
CA SER A 14 6.96 -4.20 12.39
C SER A 14 7.47 -3.23 11.32
N THR A 15 6.60 -2.63 10.50
CA THR A 15 7.04 -1.59 9.53
C THR A 15 7.30 -0.24 10.17
N ARG A 16 6.78 0.02 11.37
CA ARG A 16 7.01 1.26 12.12
C ARG A 16 8.36 1.30 12.81
N VAL A 17 9.00 0.15 12.96
CA VAL A 17 10.32 0.05 13.62
C VAL A 17 11.40 0.29 12.56
N PRO A 18 12.25 1.32 12.73
CA PRO A 18 13.40 1.54 11.85
C PRO A 18 14.25 0.28 11.75
N THR A 19 14.42 -0.23 10.54
CA THR A 19 15.21 -1.44 10.27
C THR A 19 16.31 -1.13 9.28
N ALA A 20 17.53 -1.60 9.57
CA ALA A 20 18.67 -1.40 8.68
C ALA A 20 18.41 -2.10 7.34
N PHE A 21 18.67 -1.40 6.24
CA PHE A 21 18.38 -1.90 4.90
C PHE A 21 19.64 -2.15 4.08
N ALA A 22 20.45 -1.12 3.88
CA ALA A 22 21.63 -1.20 3.05
C ALA A 22 22.62 -0.10 3.39
N ARG A 23 23.89 -0.37 3.14
CA ARG A 23 24.94 0.66 3.11
C ARG A 23 25.30 0.93 1.65
N LEU A 24 25.24 2.19 1.25
CA LEU A 24 25.35 2.60 -0.15
C LEU A 24 26.58 3.47 -0.33
N GLU A 25 27.57 2.96 -1.06
CA GLU A 25 28.72 3.74 -1.53
C GLU A 25 28.25 4.64 -2.68
N CYS A 26 28.35 5.95 -2.48
CA CYS A 26 27.77 6.93 -3.37
C CYS A 26 28.81 7.58 -4.28
N SER A 27 28.38 8.00 -5.46
CA SER A 27 29.21 8.78 -6.38
C SER A 27 29.59 10.17 -5.85
N CYS A 28 28.93 10.66 -4.79
CA CYS A 28 29.34 11.89 -4.11
C CYS A 28 30.61 11.69 -3.26
N GLY A 29 31.09 10.46 -3.08
CA GLY A 29 32.27 10.13 -2.28
C GLY A 29 31.95 9.66 -0.86
N ASP A 30 30.70 9.78 -0.43
CA ASP A 30 30.25 9.36 0.91
C ASP A 30 29.57 7.99 0.90
N VAL A 31 29.32 7.49 2.11
CA VAL A 31 28.59 6.26 2.35
C VAL A 31 27.28 6.59 3.07
N HIS A 32 26.16 6.24 2.44
CA HIS A 32 24.83 6.46 3.01
C HIS A 32 24.33 5.19 3.71
N ASP A 33 23.95 5.32 4.98
CA ASP A 33 23.30 4.26 5.73
C ASP A 33 21.78 4.34 5.51
N LEU A 34 21.26 3.41 4.71
CA LEU A 34 19.83 3.33 4.37
C LEU A 34 19.09 2.42 5.33
N TRP A 35 17.92 2.88 5.74
CA TRP A 35 17.00 2.23 6.66
C TRP A 35 15.60 2.20 6.06
N THR A 36 14.73 1.35 6.59
CA THR A 36 13.29 1.37 6.29
C THR A 36 12.48 1.76 7.50
N GLU A 37 11.50 2.62 7.31
CA GLU A 37 10.53 3.06 8.32
C GLU A 37 9.20 3.41 7.62
N ASP A 38 8.06 2.99 8.20
CA ASP A 38 6.71 3.18 7.65
C ASP A 38 6.55 2.70 6.20
N GLY A 39 7.31 1.67 5.82
CA GLY A 39 7.33 1.13 4.46
C GLY A 39 8.11 1.98 3.44
N ARG A 40 8.73 3.08 3.89
CA ARG A 40 9.56 3.99 3.09
C ARG A 40 11.04 3.65 3.24
N ILE A 41 11.83 4.08 2.28
CA ILE A 41 13.29 4.10 2.41
C ILE A 41 13.73 5.45 2.98
N CYS A 42 14.57 5.39 4.00
CA CYS A 42 15.07 6.55 4.73
C CYS A 42 16.60 6.52 4.75
N GLU A 43 17.22 7.70 4.73
CA GLU A 43 18.62 7.86 5.07
C GLU A 43 18.73 8.11 6.59
N ARG A 44 19.58 7.33 7.26
CA ARG A 44 19.90 7.59 8.66
C ARG A 44 20.92 8.71 8.75
N GLN A 45 20.53 9.80 9.41
CA GLN A 45 21.39 10.89 9.78
C GLN A 45 21.63 10.89 11.28
N ILE A 46 22.86 11.19 11.69
CA ILE A 46 23.21 11.39 13.10
C ILE A 46 23.30 12.90 13.29
N LEU A 47 22.40 13.45 14.10
CA LEU A 47 22.36 14.88 14.40
C LEU A 47 23.51 15.25 15.35
N ASP A 48 23.83 16.53 15.46
CA ASP A 48 24.90 17.04 16.34
C ASP A 48 24.69 16.65 17.82
N ALA A 49 23.44 16.44 18.23
CA ALA A 49 23.08 15.96 19.57
C ALA A 49 23.36 14.45 19.80
N GLY A 50 23.79 13.72 18.76
CA GLY A 50 23.97 12.27 18.77
C GLY A 50 22.69 11.47 18.46
N ASP A 51 21.56 12.15 18.32
CA ASP A 51 20.26 11.53 18.02
C ASP A 51 20.21 11.02 16.58
N ARG A 52 19.57 9.86 16.41
CA ARG A 52 19.34 9.25 15.09
C ARG A 52 18.07 9.84 14.49
N HIS A 53 18.22 10.47 13.34
CA HIS A 53 17.10 10.96 12.55
C HIS A 53 16.96 10.11 11.29
N MET A 54 15.74 9.61 11.03
CA MET A 54 15.41 8.90 9.80
C MET A 54 14.80 9.91 8.84
N GLN A 55 15.57 10.34 7.83
CA GLN A 55 15.06 11.25 6.82
C GLN A 55 14.52 10.45 5.62
N PRO A 56 13.21 10.53 5.30
CA PRO A 56 12.65 9.81 4.16
C PRO A 56 13.32 10.24 2.85
N CYS A 57 13.75 9.27 2.05
CA CYS A 57 14.30 9.53 0.72
C CYS A 57 13.18 9.88 -0.26
N PRO A 58 13.27 11.03 -0.97
CA PRO A 58 12.31 11.38 -2.01
C PRO A 58 12.28 10.31 -3.11
N VAL A 59 11.09 9.75 -3.37
CA VAL A 59 10.90 8.73 -4.40
C VAL A 59 10.60 9.40 -5.73
N ALA A 60 11.41 9.11 -6.74
CA ALA A 60 11.23 9.60 -8.11
C ALA A 60 10.22 8.75 -8.88
N LYS A 61 10.37 7.42 -8.84
CA LYS A 61 9.44 6.48 -9.48
C LYS A 61 9.57 5.06 -8.95
N ILE A 62 8.48 4.30 -9.09
CA ILE A 62 8.42 2.86 -8.83
C ILE A 62 7.94 2.19 -10.10
N TYR A 63 8.65 1.16 -10.57
CA TYR A 63 8.34 0.54 -11.85
C TYR A 63 8.70 -0.95 -11.90
N PRO A 64 7.94 -1.76 -12.67
CA PRO A 64 8.29 -3.15 -12.94
C PRO A 64 9.27 -3.27 -14.12
N ARG A 65 9.99 -4.39 -14.15
CA ARG A 65 10.66 -4.92 -15.35
C ARG A 65 10.35 -6.41 -15.49
N GLY A 66 9.89 -6.79 -16.68
CA GLY A 66 9.66 -8.18 -17.04
C GLY A 66 10.96 -8.97 -17.18
N ASN A 67 10.87 -10.27 -16.93
CA ASN A 67 11.90 -11.26 -17.14
C ASN A 67 11.47 -12.22 -18.25
N ALA A 68 12.38 -13.08 -18.72
CA ALA A 68 12.08 -14.06 -19.76
C ALA A 68 11.08 -15.15 -19.30
N ASP A 69 10.97 -15.38 -18.00
CA ASP A 69 10.08 -16.37 -17.38
C ASP A 69 8.68 -15.80 -17.03
N ASP A 70 8.28 -14.68 -17.64
CA ASP A 70 7.03 -13.94 -17.39
C ASP A 70 6.91 -13.35 -15.97
N SER A 71 7.94 -13.52 -15.13
CA SER A 71 8.00 -12.88 -13.82
C SER A 71 8.48 -11.44 -13.93
N HIS A 72 8.18 -10.65 -12.90
CA HIS A 72 8.52 -9.22 -12.85
C HIS A 72 9.41 -8.91 -11.64
N ARG A 73 10.41 -8.06 -11.86
CA ARG A 73 11.22 -7.40 -10.82
C ARG A 73 10.71 -6.00 -10.61
N TRP A 74 10.68 -5.54 -9.37
CA TRP A 74 10.20 -4.20 -9.05
C TRP A 74 11.34 -3.34 -8.54
N TYR A 75 11.42 -2.13 -9.08
CA TYR A 75 12.45 -1.17 -8.75
C TYR A 75 11.84 0.10 -8.18
N ILE A 76 12.57 0.71 -7.26
CA ILE A 76 12.34 2.06 -6.77
C ILE A 76 13.56 2.91 -7.11
N GLU A 77 13.32 4.11 -7.63
CA GLU A 77 14.32 5.16 -7.77
C GLU A 77 14.04 6.25 -6.74
N PHE A 78 15.06 6.61 -5.96
CA PHE A 78 14.98 7.57 -4.87
C PHE A 78 16.25 8.41 -4.81
N ALA A 79 16.13 9.65 -4.34
CA ALA A 79 17.28 10.51 -4.08
C ALA A 79 17.74 10.33 -2.62
N THR A 80 19.04 10.28 -2.37
CA THR A 80 19.58 10.42 -1.02
C THR A 80 19.42 11.87 -0.55
N PRO A 81 18.76 12.13 0.59
CA PRO A 81 18.51 13.50 1.05
C PRO A 81 19.77 14.34 1.26
N SER A 82 20.86 13.74 1.74
CA SER A 82 22.12 14.44 2.03
C SER A 82 22.84 15.00 0.80
N CYS A 83 22.81 14.30 -0.34
CA CYS A 83 23.57 14.70 -1.53
C CYS A 83 22.76 14.80 -2.83
N GLY A 84 21.49 14.40 -2.81
CA GLY A 84 20.58 14.45 -3.96
C GLY A 84 20.86 13.41 -5.05
N THR A 85 21.83 12.51 -4.86
CA THR A 85 22.16 11.47 -5.85
C THR A 85 21.00 10.48 -5.97
N VAL A 86 20.61 10.18 -7.20
CA VAL A 86 19.52 9.23 -7.47
C VAL A 86 20.05 7.82 -7.51
N HIS A 87 19.49 6.97 -6.66
CA HIS A 87 19.81 5.56 -6.59
C HIS A 87 18.61 4.71 -6.99
N ARG A 88 18.92 3.50 -7.44
CA ARG A 88 17.93 2.50 -7.83
C ARG A 88 18.16 1.23 -7.02
N THR A 89 17.12 0.75 -6.36
CA THR A 89 17.16 -0.57 -5.69
C THR A 89 15.92 -1.39 -6.05
N ARG A 90 16.02 -2.70 -5.80
CA ARG A 90 14.86 -3.60 -5.91
C ARG A 90 14.02 -3.53 -4.66
N ILE A 91 12.71 -3.63 -4.81
CA ILE A 91 11.73 -3.69 -3.71
C ILE A 91 11.01 -5.04 -3.62
N ASP A 92 11.18 -5.90 -4.61
CA ASP A 92 10.74 -7.30 -4.53
C ASP A 92 11.76 -8.15 -3.78
N THR A 93 11.28 -9.18 -3.05
CA THR A 93 12.13 -10.12 -2.31
C THR A 93 13.18 -10.77 -3.21
N THR A 94 14.44 -10.71 -2.77
CA THR A 94 15.62 -11.31 -3.40
C THR A 94 16.09 -12.55 -2.64
N ASP A 95 17.02 -13.31 -3.22
CA ASP A 95 17.57 -14.51 -2.56
C ASP A 95 18.42 -14.15 -1.33
N ALA A 96 19.11 -13.00 -1.35
CA ALA A 96 19.83 -12.48 -0.19
C ALA A 96 18.87 -12.13 0.95
N ASP A 97 17.70 -11.58 0.63
CA ASP A 97 16.67 -11.29 1.63
C ASP A 97 16.15 -12.59 2.28
N ARG A 98 16.00 -13.67 1.48
CA ARG A 98 15.60 -14.98 2.01
C ARG A 98 16.64 -15.59 2.93
N SER A 99 17.93 -15.43 2.62
CA SER A 99 19.01 -16.01 3.44
C SER A 99 19.18 -15.30 4.79
N CYS A 100 18.92 -13.99 4.87
CA CYS A 100 18.96 -13.24 6.12
C CYS A 100 17.59 -13.11 6.83
N GLY A 101 16.52 -13.68 6.26
CA GLY A 101 15.17 -13.62 6.81
C GLY A 101 14.53 -12.22 6.75
N TYR A 102 15.05 -11.31 5.92
CA TYR A 102 14.53 -9.96 5.78
C TYR A 102 13.36 -9.92 4.80
N ASN A 103 12.17 -9.51 5.24
CA ASN A 103 11.03 -9.39 4.33
C ASN A 103 11.01 -8.04 3.62
N ARG A 104 11.82 -7.89 2.57
CA ARG A 104 11.93 -6.62 1.82
C ARG A 104 10.60 -6.05 1.35
N ALA A 105 9.70 -6.88 0.83
CA ALA A 105 8.41 -6.43 0.30
C ALA A 105 7.45 -5.90 1.39
N GLU A 106 7.69 -6.26 2.64
CA GLU A 106 6.97 -5.75 3.82
C GLU A 106 7.49 -4.37 4.23
N HIS A 107 8.83 -4.24 4.27
CA HIS A 107 9.55 -3.03 4.69
C HIS A 107 9.68 -1.96 3.59
N LEU A 108 9.61 -2.33 2.32
CA LEU A 108 9.62 -1.41 1.17
C LEU A 108 8.34 -1.58 0.36
N ARG A 109 7.44 -0.61 0.50
CA ARG A 109 6.10 -0.67 -0.09
C ARG A 109 6.03 0.12 -1.37
N GLN A 110 5.22 -0.37 -2.31
CA GLN A 110 4.95 0.34 -3.57
C GLN A 110 4.09 1.58 -3.38
N HIS A 111 3.22 1.53 -2.37
CA HIS A 111 2.38 2.63 -1.96
C HIS A 111 2.50 2.79 -0.46
N VAL A 112 2.99 3.95 -0.06
CA VAL A 112 3.18 4.36 1.33
C VAL A 112 2.19 5.47 1.64
N LYS A 113 1.77 5.55 2.90
CA LYS A 113 1.07 6.72 3.41
C LYS A 113 1.96 7.95 3.24
N THR A 114 1.42 9.10 2.85
CA THR A 114 2.16 10.37 2.76
C THR A 114 1.57 11.42 3.67
N ASP A 115 2.38 12.39 4.07
CA ASP A 115 1.98 13.38 5.08
C ASP A 115 0.95 14.37 4.51
N ASP A 116 1.03 14.63 3.20
CA ASP A 116 0.10 15.46 2.43
C ASP A 116 -1.26 14.79 2.13
N ARG A 117 -1.43 13.52 2.53
CA ARG A 117 -2.61 12.68 2.25
C ARG A 117 -2.98 12.56 0.76
N GLY A 118 -2.04 12.82 -0.13
CA GLY A 118 -2.24 12.74 -1.58
C GLY A 118 -1.94 11.37 -2.19
N SER A 119 -1.34 10.45 -1.42
CA SER A 119 -0.87 9.17 -1.94
C SER A 119 -1.99 8.21 -2.37
N VAL A 120 -1.64 7.22 -3.19
CA VAL A 120 -2.52 6.07 -3.50
C VAL A 120 -2.95 5.36 -2.21
N TYR A 121 -2.05 5.25 -1.22
CA TYR A 121 -2.37 4.67 0.07
C TYR A 121 -3.47 5.47 0.78
N ASP A 122 -3.34 6.79 0.89
CA ASP A 122 -4.35 7.63 1.55
C ASP A 122 -5.67 7.66 0.79
N ARG A 123 -5.65 7.54 -0.54
CA ARG A 123 -6.89 7.43 -1.33
C ARG A 123 -7.63 6.12 -1.12
N CYS A 124 -6.90 5.01 -0.95
CA CYS A 124 -7.48 3.68 -0.80
C CYS A 124 -7.78 3.30 0.67
N TYR A 125 -6.93 3.70 1.61
CA TYR A 125 -7.09 3.39 3.05
C TYR A 125 -7.45 4.59 3.92
N GLY A 126 -7.40 5.83 3.40
CA GLY A 126 -7.81 7.01 4.15
C GLY A 126 -9.32 7.12 4.35
N TRP A 127 -10.10 6.33 3.61
CA TRP A 127 -11.54 6.23 3.73
C TRP A 127 -11.93 4.80 4.09
N ARG A 128 -12.94 4.66 4.96
CA ARG A 128 -13.64 3.38 5.09
C ARG A 128 -14.28 3.10 3.73
N GLU A 129 -13.95 1.98 3.12
CA GLU A 129 -14.55 1.57 1.86
C GLU A 129 -16.08 1.66 1.96
N ASP A 130 -16.74 2.24 0.95
CA ASP A 130 -18.21 2.42 0.94
C ASP A 130 -18.93 1.10 1.21
N SER A 131 -18.32 -0.02 0.78
CA SER A 131 -18.78 -1.38 1.05
C SER A 131 -18.83 -1.71 2.55
N GLU A 132 -17.76 -1.39 3.28
CA GLU A 132 -17.62 -1.65 4.70
C GLU A 132 -18.45 -0.67 5.54
N SER A 133 -18.66 0.55 5.04
CA SER A 133 -19.55 1.55 5.64
C SER A 133 -21.02 1.15 5.53
N LEU A 134 -21.46 0.71 4.35
CA LEU A 134 -22.82 0.22 4.11
C LEU A 134 -23.11 -1.07 4.89
N ASN A 135 -22.18 -2.03 4.92
CA ASN A 135 -22.34 -3.25 5.71
C ASN A 135 -22.44 -2.95 7.21
N ASN A 136 -21.59 -2.04 7.72
CA ASN A 136 -21.68 -1.59 9.12
C ASN A 136 -22.99 -0.82 9.39
N THR A 137 -23.54 -0.11 8.40
CA THR A 137 -24.86 0.52 8.52
C THR A 137 -25.95 -0.54 8.61
N LEU A 138 -25.90 -1.59 7.78
CA LEU A 138 -26.79 -2.74 7.90
C LEU A 138 -26.71 -3.34 9.31
N ASP A 139 -25.51 -3.67 9.79
CA ASP A 139 -25.31 -4.25 11.13
C ASP A 139 -25.86 -3.35 12.24
N ARG A 140 -25.69 -2.03 12.13
CA ARG A 140 -26.24 -1.06 13.10
C ARG A 140 -27.77 -0.93 13.04
N THR A 141 -28.38 -1.18 11.88
CA THR A 141 -29.84 -1.14 11.73
C THR A 141 -30.52 -2.42 12.20
N LEU A 142 -29.76 -3.52 12.37
CA LEU A 142 -30.25 -4.76 12.95
C LEU A 142 -30.40 -4.61 14.47
N TYR A 143 -31.64 -4.73 14.96
CA TYR A 143 -31.93 -4.63 16.39
C TYR A 143 -31.18 -5.70 17.20
N GLY A 144 -30.29 -5.25 18.10
CA GLY A 144 -29.48 -6.14 18.93
C GLY A 144 -28.48 -7.01 18.15
N GLY A 145 -28.08 -6.59 16.94
CA GLY A 145 -27.21 -7.37 16.04
C GLY A 145 -27.88 -8.63 15.49
N ARG A 146 -29.22 -8.70 15.54
CA ARG A 146 -30.00 -9.86 15.08
C ARG A 146 -30.73 -9.53 13.79
N MET A 147 -30.72 -10.49 12.88
CA MET A 147 -31.47 -10.36 11.64
C MET A 147 -32.96 -10.20 11.91
N ILE A 148 -33.63 -9.30 11.18
CA ILE A 148 -35.06 -8.98 11.32
C ILE A 148 -36.01 -10.12 10.89
N ALA A 149 -35.47 -11.29 10.56
CA ALA A 149 -36.22 -12.43 10.06
C ALA A 149 -35.90 -13.71 10.85
N PHE A 150 -36.92 -14.50 11.12
CA PHE A 150 -36.81 -15.82 11.74
C PHE A 150 -36.65 -16.90 10.66
N ALA A 151 -35.76 -17.87 10.91
CA ALA A 151 -35.31 -18.93 9.99
C ALA A 151 -34.24 -18.52 8.96
N ALA A 152 -33.26 -19.40 8.76
CA ALA A 152 -32.06 -19.17 7.96
C ALA A 152 -32.36 -18.72 6.52
N VAL A 153 -33.36 -19.34 5.87
CA VAL A 153 -33.75 -18.98 4.49
C VAL A 153 -34.21 -17.52 4.40
N ARG A 154 -35.03 -17.07 5.37
CA ARG A 154 -35.54 -15.69 5.36
C ARG A 154 -34.44 -14.68 5.65
N GLN A 155 -33.52 -15.02 6.55
CA GLN A 155 -32.32 -14.22 6.82
C GLN A 155 -31.43 -14.09 5.59
N LEU A 156 -31.21 -15.19 4.86
CA LEU A 156 -30.49 -15.18 3.60
C LEU A 156 -31.19 -14.31 2.55
N THR A 157 -32.52 -14.37 2.44
CA THR A 157 -33.28 -13.51 1.53
C THR A 157 -33.06 -12.02 1.82
N VAL A 158 -33.04 -11.61 3.09
CA VAL A 158 -32.74 -10.22 3.49
C VAL A 158 -31.33 -9.82 3.03
N MET A 159 -30.32 -10.67 3.25
CA MET A 159 -28.94 -10.38 2.84
C MET A 159 -28.78 -10.32 1.32
N LEU A 160 -29.44 -11.22 0.58
CA LEU A 160 -29.47 -11.19 -0.88
C LEU A 160 -30.14 -9.93 -1.40
N GLY A 161 -31.27 -9.53 -0.82
CA GLY A 161 -31.96 -8.29 -1.19
C GLY A 161 -31.09 -7.05 -0.96
N PHE A 162 -30.40 -6.97 0.17
CA PHE A 162 -29.44 -5.92 0.45
C PHE A 162 -28.30 -5.87 -0.57
N ALA A 163 -27.67 -7.01 -0.88
CA ALA A 163 -26.58 -7.09 -1.85
C ALA A 163 -27.04 -6.70 -3.27
N LEU A 164 -28.21 -7.18 -3.70
CA LEU A 164 -28.81 -6.83 -4.98
C LEU A 164 -29.12 -5.33 -5.08
N GLY A 165 -29.71 -4.74 -4.03
CA GLY A 165 -30.01 -3.32 -3.97
C GLY A 165 -28.74 -2.46 -4.09
N ARG A 166 -27.68 -2.84 -3.34
CA ARG A 166 -26.37 -2.18 -3.41
C ARG A 166 -25.79 -2.23 -4.83
N ASN A 167 -25.79 -3.40 -5.45
CA ASN A 167 -25.27 -3.56 -6.81
C ASN A 167 -26.10 -2.78 -7.85
N ALA A 168 -27.41 -2.73 -7.69
CA ALA A 168 -28.30 -1.97 -8.58
C ALA A 168 -28.04 -0.45 -8.50
N ILE A 169 -27.86 0.09 -7.29
CA ILE A 169 -27.52 1.51 -7.08
C ILE A 169 -26.14 1.81 -7.66
N ALA A 170 -25.13 0.98 -7.38
CA ALA A 170 -23.78 1.15 -7.92
C ALA A 170 -23.80 1.15 -9.46
N ALA A 171 -24.49 0.19 -10.08
CA ALA A 171 -24.65 0.12 -11.54
C ALA A 171 -25.37 1.36 -12.09
N TYR A 172 -26.41 1.85 -11.41
CA TYR A 172 -27.10 3.07 -11.80
C TYR A 172 -26.19 4.31 -11.75
N LEU A 173 -25.43 4.49 -10.66
CA LEU A 173 -24.49 5.60 -10.51
C LEU A 173 -23.35 5.53 -11.52
N HIS A 174 -22.82 4.34 -11.78
CA HIS A 174 -21.80 4.10 -12.80
C HIS A 174 -22.29 4.55 -14.18
N ARG A 175 -23.46 4.05 -14.61
CA ARG A 175 -24.08 4.43 -15.90
C ARG A 175 -24.37 5.92 -16.01
N ARG A 176 -24.65 6.61 -14.90
CA ARG A 176 -24.85 8.07 -14.89
C ARG A 176 -23.55 8.86 -15.04
N ARG A 177 -22.44 8.34 -14.51
CA ARG A 177 -21.11 8.97 -14.62
C ARG A 177 -20.44 8.66 -15.96
N HIS A 178 -20.76 7.53 -16.57
CA HIS A 178 -20.21 7.06 -17.85
C HIS A 178 -21.33 6.85 -18.89
N PRO A 179 -21.97 7.94 -19.37
CA PRO A 179 -23.07 7.84 -20.34
C PRO A 179 -22.62 7.26 -21.69
N GLU A 180 -21.35 7.47 -22.07
CA GLU A 180 -20.71 7.00 -23.31
C GLU A 180 -20.75 5.46 -23.44
N GLU A 181 -20.64 4.73 -22.33
CA GLU A 181 -20.60 3.27 -22.27
C GLU A 181 -21.98 2.62 -22.44
N ARG A 182 -23.07 3.40 -22.51
CA ARG A 182 -24.42 2.87 -22.78
C ARG A 182 -24.68 2.52 -24.24
N THR A 183 -23.83 3.00 -25.15
CA THR A 183 -24.02 2.93 -26.61
C THR A 183 -23.11 1.93 -27.32
N ALA A 184 -22.22 1.26 -26.59
CA ALA A 184 -21.43 0.12 -27.06
C ALA A 184 -22.09 -1.21 -26.64
#